data_AF-A0A3D3BM66-F1
#
_entry.id   AF-A0A3D3BM66-F1
#
_cell.length_a   1.000
_cell.length_b   1.000
_cell.length_c   1.000
_cell.angle_alpha   90.00
_cell.angle_beta   90.00
_cell.angle_gamma   90.00
#
_symmetry.space_group_name_H-M   'P 1'
#
loop_
_entity.id
_entity.type
_entity.pdbx_description
1 polymer ?
#
loop_
_entity_poly.entity_id
_entity_poly.type
_entity_poly.pdbx_seq_one_letter_code
_entity_poly.pdbx_strand_id
1 'polypeptide(L)' 'MFESLFEESDKWDGILLYVLAKTGDQLYDAYGLWASEEKMQSAMPEMISLPDRSRHLSEELSSELVVTDPVSGSVVFEA' A
#
# COMPACT_ATOMS: atom_id res chain seq x y z
N MET A 1 12.58 5.73 8.94
CA MET A 1 12.43 6.07 7.50
C MET A 1 11.15 5.39 7.00
N PHE A 2 10.50 5.89 5.96
CA PHE A 2 9.24 5.29 5.48
C PHE A 2 9.42 3.83 5.04
N GLU A 3 10.55 3.52 4.39
CA GLU A 3 10.91 2.18 3.94
C GLU A 3 10.97 1.18 5.10
N SER A 4 11.51 1.58 6.26
CA SER A 4 11.56 0.72 7.45
C SER A 4 10.16 0.43 8.01
N LEU A 5 9.28 1.44 8.04
CA LEU A 5 7.90 1.24 8.48
C LEU A 5 7.12 0.32 7.54
N PHE A 6 7.41 0.42 6.24
CA PHE A 6 6.82 -0.46 5.23
C PHE A 6 7.33 -1.90 5.38
N GLU A 7 8.63 -2.10 5.59
CA GLU A 7 9.22 -3.42 5.82
C GLU A 7 8.68 -4.09 7.10
N GLU A 8 8.42 -3.32 8.14
CA GLU A 8 7.84 -3.78 9.41
C GLU A 8 6.32 -3.97 9.37
N SER A 9 5.64 -3.63 8.27
CA SER A 9 4.19 -3.75 8.18
C SER A 9 3.75 -5.22 8.15
N ASP A 10 2.55 -5.47 8.69
CA ASP A 10 1.99 -6.81 8.76
C ASP A 10 1.80 -7.39 7.36
N LYS A 11 2.20 -8.65 7.19
CA LYS A 11 1.88 -9.39 5.97
C LYS A 11 0.48 -9.95 6.09
N TRP A 12 -0.45 -9.34 5.36
CA TRP A 12 -1.85 -9.73 5.35
C TRP A 12 -2.07 -11.10 4.73
N ASP A 13 -3.13 -11.79 5.18
CA ASP A 13 -3.46 -13.12 4.70
C ASP A 13 -3.67 -13.17 3.18
N GLY A 14 -3.10 -14.18 2.53
CA GLY A 14 -3.21 -14.40 1.10
C GLY A 14 -2.42 -13.42 0.20
N ILE A 15 -1.59 -12.53 0.75
CA ILE A 15 -0.69 -11.70 -0.05
C ILE A 15 0.41 -12.57 -0.69
N LEU A 16 0.61 -12.41 -2.00
CA LEU A 16 1.59 -13.11 -2.82
C LEU A 16 2.78 -12.22 -3.15
N LEU A 17 2.52 -10.94 -3.39
CA LEU A 17 3.53 -9.93 -3.69
C LEU A 17 3.24 -8.67 -2.89
N TYR A 18 4.31 -8.05 -2.37
CA TYR A 18 4.23 -6.78 -1.65
C TYR A 18 5.46 -5.94 -2.02
N VAL A 19 5.23 -4.84 -2.75
CA VAL A 19 6.31 -4.03 -3.33
C VAL A 19 6.15 -2.59 -2.89
N LEU A 20 7.28 -1.98 -2.56
CA LEU A 20 7.46 -0.55 -2.47
C LEU A 20 8.39 -0.09 -3.59
N ALA A 21 7.89 0.72 -4.51
CA ALA A 21 8.68 1.33 -5.56
C ALA A 21 8.93 2.80 -5.21
N LYS A 22 10.19 3.23 -5.21
CA LYS A 22 10.52 4.66 -5.12
C LYS A 22 10.44 5.28 -6.51
N THR A 23 9.50 6.21 -6.71
CA THR A 23 9.19 6.79 -8.02
C THR A 23 9.75 8.20 -8.20
N GLY A 24 10.24 8.81 -7.12
CA GLY A 24 10.88 10.12 -7.16
C GLY A 24 11.58 10.46 -5.85
N ASP A 25 11.97 11.72 -5.71
CA ASP A 25 12.47 12.21 -4.43
C ASP A 25 11.29 12.31 -3.45
N GLN A 26 11.35 11.55 -2.35
CA GLN A 26 10.28 11.41 -1.36
C GLN A 26 8.92 10.89 -1.91
N LEU A 27 8.90 10.30 -3.11
CA LEU A 27 7.70 9.72 -3.72
C LEU A 27 7.82 8.19 -3.81
N TYR A 28 6.76 7.50 -3.38
CA TYR A 28 6.70 6.05 -3.31
C TYR A 28 5.33 5.53 -3.76
N ASP A 29 5.34 4.44 -4.53
CA ASP A 29 4.16 3.67 -4.90
C ASP A 29 4.23 2.29 -4.23
N ALA A 30 3.22 1.96 -3.44
CA ALA A 30 3.05 0.64 -2.85
C ALA A 30 1.96 -0.11 -3.58
N TYR A 31 2.22 -1.37 -3.94
CA TYR A 31 1.20 -2.25 -4.50
C TYR A 31 1.40 -3.68 -4.02
N GLY A 32 0.30 -4.43 -4.00
CA GLY A 32 0.30 -5.83 -3.60
C GLY A 32 -0.52 -6.69 -4.54
N LEU A 33 -0.17 -7.97 -4.58
CA LEU A 33 -0.91 -9.00 -5.29
C LEU A 33 -1.44 -10.01 -4.27
N TRP A 34 -2.70 -10.42 -4.41
CA TRP A 34 -3.33 -11.41 -3.55
C TRP A 34 -3.79 -12.63 -4.33
N ALA A 35 -3.90 -13.76 -3.64
CA ALA A 35 -4.39 -15.02 -4.20
C ALA A 35 -5.85 -14.95 -4.66
N SER A 36 -6.65 -14.03 -4.10
CA SER A 36 -8.00 -13.75 -4.56
C SER A 36 -8.43 -12.33 -4.16
N GLU A 37 -9.44 -11.82 -4.85
CA GLU A 37 -10.08 -10.54 -4.50
C GLU A 37 -10.64 -10.54 -3.08
N GLU A 38 -11.27 -11.65 -2.65
CA GLU A 38 -11.81 -11.81 -1.29
C GLU A 38 -10.72 -11.64 -0.21
N LYS A 39 -9.53 -12.23 -0.42
CA LYS A 39 -8.39 -12.09 0.50
C LYS A 39 -7.89 -10.65 0.54
N MET A 40 -7.79 -9.98 -0.60
CA MET A 40 -7.44 -8.56 -0.67
C MET A 40 -8.46 -7.69 0.05
N GLN A 41 -9.76 -7.88 -0.21
CA GLN A 41 -10.83 -7.12 0.43
C GLN A 41 -10.84 -7.31 1.95
N SER A 42 -10.57 -8.53 2.42
CA SER A 42 -10.46 -8.85 3.85
C SER A 42 -9.25 -8.19 4.51
N ALA A 43 -8.17 -7.95 3.76
CA ALA A 43 -6.96 -7.28 4.24
C ALA A 43 -7.09 -5.75 4.27
N MET A 44 -7.96 -5.15 3.45
CA MET A 44 -8.08 -3.69 3.33
C MET A 44 -8.21 -2.93 4.66
N PRO A 45 -9.02 -3.38 5.65
CA PRO A 45 -9.12 -2.68 6.94
C PRO A 45 -7.78 -2.62 7.69
N GLU A 46 -6.98 -3.68 7.60
CA GLU A 46 -5.68 -3.77 8.25
C GLU A 46 -4.60 -2.96 7.50
N MET A 47 -4.73 -2.83 6.18
CA MET A 47 -3.82 -2.04 5.33
C MET A 47 -3.79 -0.55 5.70
N ILE A 48 -4.90 -0.01 6.22
CA ILE A 48 -5.00 1.40 6.67
C ILE A 48 -4.02 1.72 7.81
N SER A 49 -3.61 0.72 8.59
CA SER A 49 -2.68 0.90 9.70
C SER A 49 -1.32 1.48 9.27
N LEU A 50 -0.86 1.16 8.06
CA LEU A 50 0.43 1.65 7.54
C LEU A 50 0.37 3.16 7.24
N PRO A 51 -0.56 3.68 6.41
CA PRO A 51 -0.77 5.12 6.22
C PRO A 51 -0.97 5.90 7.53
N ASP A 52 -1.66 5.31 8.51
CA ASP A 52 -1.86 5.96 9.81
C ASP A 52 -0.56 6.07 10.61
N ARG A 53 0.24 5.01 10.65
CA ARG A 53 1.56 5.01 11.31
C ARG A 53 2.55 5.93 10.61
N SER A 54 2.51 6.04 9.28
CA SER A 54 3.43 6.87 8.50
C SER A 54 2.96 8.31 8.30
N ARG A 55 1.79 8.70 8.81
CA ARG A 55 1.19 10.04 8.61
C ARG A 55 2.16 11.17 8.93
N HIS A 56 2.92 11.04 10.02
CA HIS A 56 3.88 12.03 10.49
C HIS A 56 5.11 12.21 9.58
N LEU A 57 5.30 11.30 8.61
CA LEU A 57 6.35 11.36 7.59
C LEU A 57 5.83 11.90 6.25
N SER A 58 4.53 12.15 6.12
CA SER A 58 3.89 12.57 4.87
C SER A 58 3.73 14.09 4.83
N GLU A 59 4.02 14.69 3.68
CA GLU A 59 3.69 16.10 3.41
C GLU A 59 2.24 16.19 2.91
N GLU A 60 1.50 17.21 3.37
CA GLU A 60 0.16 17.47 2.86
C GLU A 60 0.26 18.07 1.44
N LEU A 61 -0.24 17.34 0.44
CA LEU A 61 -0.27 17.82 -0.94
C LEU A 61 -1.44 18.77 -1.21
N SER A 62 -2.61 18.52 -0.60
CA SER A 62 -3.82 19.36 -0.68
C SER A 62 -4.86 18.92 0.36
N SER A 63 -5.66 19.85 0.86
CA SER A 63 -6.78 19.57 1.77
C SER A 63 -7.96 18.81 1.12
N GLU A 64 -7.99 18.76 -0.21
CA GLU A 64 -9.02 18.04 -0.98
C GLU A 64 -8.63 16.60 -1.32
N LEU A 65 -7.36 16.23 -1.13
CA LEU A 65 -6.87 14.88 -1.39
C LEU A 65 -7.07 13.99 -0.18
N VAL A 66 -7.58 12.78 -0.43
CA VAL A 66 -7.68 11.71 0.58
C VAL A 66 -6.33 11.01 0.77
N VAL A 67 -6.24 10.24 1.86
CA VAL A 67 -5.04 9.54 2.33
C VAL A 67 -4.36 8.67 1.26
N THR A 68 -5.15 8.07 0.38
CA THR A 68 -4.69 7.22 -0.74
C THR A 68 -5.64 7.38 -1.92
N ASP A 69 -5.14 7.10 -3.13
CA ASP A 69 -5.94 6.87 -4.33
C ASP A 69 -6.01 5.35 -4.60
N PRO A 70 -6.96 4.61 -3.96
CA PRO A 70 -6.97 3.16 -4.05
C PRO A 70 -7.50 2.67 -5.41
N VAL A 71 -6.69 1.88 -6.11
CA VAL A 71 -7.07 1.20 -7.35
C VAL A 71 -6.81 -0.31 -7.20
N SER A 72 -7.75 -1.13 -7.66
CA SER A 72 -7.61 -2.60 -7.67
C SER A 72 -8.23 -3.21 -8.95
N GLY A 73 -7.81 -4.43 -9.29
CA GLY A 73 -8.30 -5.16 -10.47
C GLY A 73 -7.63 -6.52 -10.64
N SER A 74 -8.09 -7.29 -11.63
CA SER A 74 -7.53 -8.61 -11.94
C SER A 74 -6.22 -8.50 -12.72
N VAL A 75 -5.25 -9.37 -12.40
CA VAL A 75 -4.05 -9.54 -13.21
C VAL A 75 -4.42 -10.15 -14.56
N VAL A 76 -4.07 -9.47 -15.64
CA VAL A 76 -4.28 -9.96 -17.02
C VAL A 76 -3.00 -10.62 -17.56
N PHE A 77 -1.82 -10.25 -17.04
CA PHE A 77 -0.52 -10.81 -17.43
C PHE A 77 0.51 -10.65 -16.31
N GLU A 78 1.31 -11.68 -16.08
CA GLU A 78 2.49 -11.73 -15.19
C GLU A 78 3.55 -12.61 -15.88
N ALA A 79 4.83 -12.25 -15.79
CA ALA A 79 5.95 -12.91 -16.49
C ALA A 79 6.79 -13.79 -15.58
#